data_AF-A0A1Y1VPU7-F1
#
_entry.id   AF-A0A1Y1VPU7-F1
#
_cell.length_a   1.000
_cell.length_b   1.000
_cell.length_c   1.000
_cell.angle_alpha   90.00
_cell.angle_beta   90.00
_cell.angle_gamma   90.00
#
_symmetry.space_group_name_H-M   'P 1'
#
loop_
_entity.id
_entity.type
_entity.pdbx_description
1 polymer ?
#
loop_
_entity_poly.entity_id
_entity_poly.type
_entity_poly.pdbx_seq_one_letter_code
_entity_poly.pdbx_strand_id
1 'polypeptide(L)'
;MMISKINTIIIFIIFYFSILVNGNFWKNVKRTELYEMMDKSIPEMHINIDELDWENMCNKAQISSQYQNIDFEVDAKLTFIYEGKSEVFNIEFKLGGKSSTEYKKPGFNIKIKGSKNNLHGTKHFRLRGDIRDASMMRSKVTSDILQRSGLVSVEVGYTELYINNKYLGFWVVSDSVKNKWIQRKFKNVDDNIANLIQCRDDRIRFDDESAKTKCVNSNNEYSDYMDEFNNFVDQVNAAKTRSDLEKIMEVDNFIKYMAWEYITLSWDHFIGIFGHNIYWFKQPNGKWVYIPYDYDLELGQDLWVANFPGRPFYIGGGDIDFTNISFEDYELNHPILKILIRDDDTFFRECIGDIISKIFNPDILLIHIDEIRNLISPYVKRDRDLGAGKINNSGKDISYSYQHFIDNSEYKYLFDYKGSTRGYGLKDWIRRRYSYLAVHYGIDRNHKLIMPRPVTVNISYIFSSALSYIGYDKNVNEIYNPNQLPPYTPDPDYSDDTIPTIGVNVNANVVKNSSLSNSNVSTSTSCWAEEQGYQCCSDCDVIYEDNNGLWGIENGTWCGINSTCKLNTTDTECFSINLGYPCCSTCTLYFENSIGRWGIENNEWCGLKSSC
;
A
#
# COMPACT_ATOMS: atom_id res chain seq x y z
N MET A 1 46.37 17.09 3.32
CA MET A 1 45.43 17.06 4.46
C MET A 1 44.26 18.00 4.19
N MET A 2 43.46 17.72 3.15
CA MET A 2 42.29 18.57 2.81
C MET A 2 41.21 17.84 1.98
N ILE A 3 41.27 16.50 1.90
CA ILE A 3 40.32 15.68 1.11
C ILE A 3 39.39 14.84 2.02
N SER A 4 39.71 14.66 3.31
CA SER A 4 38.85 13.85 4.22
C SER A 4 37.75 14.63 4.94
N LYS A 5 37.63 15.95 4.76
CA LYS A 5 36.58 16.76 5.42
C LYS A 5 35.33 16.98 4.55
N ILE A 6 35.42 16.79 3.23
CA ILE A 6 34.30 17.04 2.31
C ILE A 6 33.30 15.86 2.31
N ASN A 7 33.77 14.61 2.41
CA ASN A 7 32.89 13.44 2.49
C ASN A 7 32.10 13.37 3.81
N THR A 8 32.66 13.85 4.93
CA THR A 8 31.94 13.88 6.20
C THR A 8 30.85 14.96 6.23
N ILE A 9 31.05 16.09 5.55
CA ILE A 9 30.07 17.17 5.48
C ILE A 9 28.88 16.81 4.57
N ILE A 10 29.13 16.11 3.45
CA ILE A 10 28.05 15.65 2.56
C ILE A 10 27.19 14.58 3.24
N ILE A 11 27.79 13.65 3.99
CA ILE A 11 27.04 12.65 4.78
C ILE A 11 26.22 13.31 5.89
N PHE A 12 26.74 14.36 6.54
CA PHE A 12 25.99 15.12 7.57
C PHE A 12 24.84 15.96 6.99
N ILE A 13 24.97 16.51 5.78
CA ILE A 13 23.91 17.31 5.13
C ILE A 13 22.76 16.40 4.66
N ILE A 14 23.06 15.21 4.12
CA ILE A 14 22.04 14.22 3.76
C ILE A 14 21.30 13.71 5.01
N PHE A 15 22.01 13.55 6.14
CA PHE A 15 21.39 13.17 7.42
C PHE A 15 20.54 14.30 8.05
N TYR A 16 20.89 15.57 7.84
CA TYR A 16 20.12 16.69 8.39
C TYR A 16 18.86 16.99 7.59
N PHE A 17 18.87 16.77 6.26
CA PHE A 17 17.68 16.89 5.43
C PHE A 17 16.66 15.78 5.73
N SER A 18 17.10 14.53 6.00
CA SER A 18 16.17 13.44 6.36
C SER A 18 15.51 13.58 7.73
N ILE A 19 16.13 14.30 8.69
CA ILE A 19 15.54 14.54 10.01
C ILE A 19 14.44 15.62 9.98
N LEU A 20 14.53 16.60 9.07
CA LEU A 20 13.53 17.68 8.97
C LEU A 20 12.24 17.26 8.26
N VAL A 21 12.30 16.31 7.32
CA VAL A 21 11.10 15.90 6.54
C VAL A 21 10.17 14.97 7.33
N ASN A 22 10.74 14.11 8.19
CA ASN A 22 9.97 13.14 8.99
C ASN A 22 9.00 13.78 10.00
N GLY A 23 9.26 15.02 10.45
CA GLY A 23 8.37 15.72 11.39
C GLY A 23 7.05 16.18 10.78
N ASN A 24 6.99 16.38 9.46
CA ASN A 24 5.80 16.88 8.76
C ASN A 24 4.85 15.75 8.36
N PHE A 25 5.35 14.61 7.86
CA PHE A 25 4.50 13.53 7.33
C PHE A 25 3.49 13.00 8.37
N TRP A 26 3.93 12.85 9.63
CA TRP A 26 3.11 12.31 10.72
C TRP A 26 2.40 13.36 11.57
N LYS A 27 2.37 14.61 11.12
CA LYS A 27 1.73 15.69 11.87
C LYS A 27 0.25 15.36 12.12
N ASN A 28 -0.18 15.56 13.38
CA ASN A 28 -1.52 15.23 13.87
C ASN A 28 -1.92 13.73 13.84
N VAL A 29 -0.99 12.82 13.55
CA VAL A 29 -1.22 11.37 13.59
C VAL A 29 -0.42 10.77 14.74
N LYS A 30 -1.11 10.22 15.73
CA LYS A 30 -0.45 9.54 16.86
C LYS A 30 -0.08 8.11 16.45
N ARG A 31 1.20 7.78 16.53
CA ARG A 31 1.74 6.45 16.23
C ARG A 31 2.17 5.76 17.53
N THR A 32 2.31 4.44 17.48
CA THR A 32 2.93 3.71 18.59
C THR A 32 4.45 3.91 18.53
N GLU A 33 5.06 4.19 19.69
CA GLU A 33 6.49 4.52 19.84
C GLU A 33 7.43 3.57 19.09
N LEU A 34 7.21 2.25 19.14
CA LEU A 34 8.04 1.28 18.41
C LEU A 34 8.15 1.60 16.92
N TYR A 35 7.05 1.96 16.27
CA TYR A 35 7.02 2.22 14.83
C TYR A 35 7.53 3.63 14.51
N GLU A 36 7.31 4.60 15.40
CA GLU A 36 7.96 5.93 15.28
C GLU A 36 9.49 5.83 15.33
N MET A 37 10.02 4.89 16.11
CA MET A 37 11.45 4.60 16.16
C MET A 37 11.92 3.97 14.83
N MET A 38 11.18 2.99 14.32
CA MET A 38 11.50 2.28 13.07
C MET A 38 11.39 3.18 11.83
N ASP A 39 10.57 4.22 11.86
CA ASP A 39 10.47 5.22 10.79
C ASP A 39 11.75 6.10 10.69
N LYS A 40 12.57 6.15 11.75
CA LYS A 40 13.81 6.95 11.81
C LYS A 40 15.07 6.14 11.52
N SER A 41 15.13 4.92 12.05
CA SER A 41 16.29 4.03 11.90
C SER A 41 15.86 2.58 12.04
N ILE A 42 16.57 1.67 11.35
CA ILE A 42 16.30 0.24 11.40
C ILE A 42 16.93 -0.36 12.67
N PRO A 43 16.13 -0.90 13.62
CA PRO A 43 16.65 -1.61 14.78
C PRO A 43 17.16 -3.01 14.41
N GLU A 44 17.87 -3.61 15.36
CA GLU A 44 18.23 -5.02 15.34
C GLU A 44 17.46 -5.79 16.40
N MET A 45 16.97 -6.97 16.04
CA MET A 45 16.38 -7.93 16.96
C MET A 45 17.26 -9.16 17.05
N HIS A 46 17.88 -9.38 18.21
CA HIS A 46 18.70 -10.55 18.49
C HIS A 46 17.92 -11.53 19.36
N ILE A 47 17.54 -12.67 18.79
CA ILE A 47 16.83 -13.73 19.49
C ILE A 47 17.82 -14.80 19.93
N ASN A 48 17.89 -15.03 21.23
CA ASN A 48 18.63 -16.14 21.82
C ASN A 48 17.65 -17.24 22.22
N ILE A 49 17.81 -18.39 21.60
CA ILE A 49 16.94 -19.58 21.65
C ILE A 49 17.81 -20.81 21.88
N ASP A 50 17.29 -21.82 22.57
CA ASP A 50 17.97 -23.11 22.69
C ASP A 50 18.28 -23.71 21.30
N GLU A 51 19.47 -24.31 21.15
CA GLU A 51 19.92 -24.80 19.84
C GLU A 51 19.02 -25.93 19.30
N LEU A 52 18.52 -26.81 20.16
CA LEU A 52 17.62 -27.89 19.77
C LEU A 52 16.24 -27.35 19.37
N ASP A 53 15.75 -26.35 20.10
CA ASP A 53 14.50 -25.67 19.74
C ASP A 53 14.60 -24.95 18.38
N TRP A 54 15.74 -24.32 18.09
CA TRP A 54 15.98 -23.70 16.80
C TRP A 54 16.08 -24.72 15.67
N GLU A 55 16.77 -25.85 15.89
CA GLU A 55 16.84 -26.96 14.93
C GLU A 55 15.43 -27.52 14.66
N ASN A 56 14.64 -27.73 15.70
CA ASN A 56 13.25 -28.18 15.58
C ASN A 56 12.39 -27.18 14.79
N MET A 57 12.57 -25.88 15.02
CA MET A 57 11.87 -24.84 14.27
C MET A 57 12.24 -24.88 12.78
N CYS A 58 13.54 -24.98 12.47
CA CYS A 58 14.01 -25.12 11.09
C CYS A 58 13.45 -26.38 10.42
N ASN A 59 13.46 -27.53 11.12
CA ASN A 59 12.92 -28.78 10.60
C ASN A 59 11.42 -28.68 10.30
N LYS A 60 10.64 -28.06 11.19
CA LYS A 60 9.20 -27.84 10.98
C LYS A 60 8.89 -26.83 9.88
N ALA A 61 9.81 -25.92 9.59
CA ALA A 61 9.67 -24.99 8.48
C ALA A 61 9.84 -25.67 7.10
N GLN A 62 10.33 -26.92 7.02
CA GLN A 62 10.54 -27.62 5.74
C GLN A 62 9.23 -28.13 5.12
N ILE A 63 8.45 -27.23 4.53
CA ILE A 63 7.16 -27.56 3.92
C ILE A 63 7.01 -26.95 2.52
N SER A 64 6.16 -27.56 1.69
CA SER A 64 5.83 -27.06 0.35
C SER A 64 4.35 -26.70 0.20
N SER A 65 3.53 -27.02 1.21
CA SER A 65 2.11 -26.68 1.26
C SER A 65 1.70 -26.22 2.66
N GLN A 66 0.89 -25.16 2.72
CA GLN A 66 0.36 -24.61 3.97
C GLN A 66 -0.42 -25.63 4.83
N TYR A 67 -0.96 -26.69 4.24
CA TYR A 67 -1.65 -27.76 4.97
C TYR A 67 -0.71 -28.64 5.80
N GLN A 68 0.60 -28.52 5.60
CA GLN A 68 1.64 -29.18 6.38
C GLN A 68 2.10 -28.33 7.57
N ASN A 69 1.55 -27.13 7.76
CA ASN A 69 1.88 -26.27 8.88
C ASN A 69 1.64 -26.98 10.20
N ILE A 70 2.65 -26.97 11.07
CA ILE A 70 2.56 -27.46 12.43
C ILE A 70 2.85 -26.30 13.36
N ASP A 71 1.92 -26.02 14.28
CA ASP A 71 2.13 -25.00 15.30
C ASP A 71 3.36 -25.35 16.15
N PHE A 72 4.31 -24.41 16.23
CA PHE A 72 5.53 -24.56 17.00
C PHE A 72 5.94 -23.23 17.63
N GLU A 73 6.03 -23.23 18.96
CA GLU A 73 6.33 -22.07 19.79
C GLU A 73 7.28 -22.49 20.91
N VAL A 74 8.19 -21.59 21.25
CA VAL A 74 9.20 -21.79 22.27
C VAL A 74 9.45 -20.51 23.08
N ASP A 75 10.06 -20.68 24.24
CA ASP A 75 10.55 -19.57 25.04
C ASP A 75 11.91 -19.09 24.53
N ALA A 76 12.08 -17.78 24.40
CA ALA A 76 13.35 -17.19 23.97
C ALA A 76 13.61 -15.85 24.67
N LYS A 77 14.81 -15.30 24.45
CA LYS A 77 15.16 -13.94 24.86
C LYS A 77 15.37 -13.07 23.63
N LEU A 78 14.69 -11.93 23.59
CA LEU A 78 14.91 -10.87 22.61
C LEU A 78 15.82 -9.80 23.22
N THR A 79 16.91 -9.48 22.54
CA THR A 79 17.65 -8.22 22.74
C THR A 79 17.30 -7.30 21.57
N PHE A 80 16.57 -6.23 21.86
CA PHE A 80 16.23 -5.18 20.92
C PHE A 80 17.30 -4.10 20.98
N ILE A 81 17.90 -3.76 19.84
CA ILE A 81 18.96 -2.75 19.76
C ILE A 81 18.48 -1.62 18.85
N TYR A 82 18.45 -0.40 19.39
CA TYR A 82 18.12 0.81 18.66
C TYR A 82 19.16 1.89 18.93
N GLU A 83 19.82 2.38 17.88
CA GLU A 83 20.87 3.41 17.95
C GLU A 83 21.95 3.11 19.02
N GLY A 84 22.37 1.85 19.12
CA GLY A 84 23.39 1.38 20.06
C GLY A 84 22.91 1.16 21.49
N LYS A 85 21.63 1.42 21.81
CA LYS A 85 21.02 1.08 23.11
C LYS A 85 20.33 -0.27 23.03
N SER A 86 20.51 -1.11 24.05
CA SER A 86 19.96 -2.45 24.09
C SER A 86 18.92 -2.62 25.21
N GLU A 87 17.80 -3.27 24.91
CA GLU A 87 16.77 -3.67 25.85
C GLU A 87 16.51 -5.19 25.73
N VAL A 88 16.30 -5.88 26.86
CA VAL A 88 16.18 -7.33 26.89
C VAL A 88 14.80 -7.76 27.40
N PHE A 89 14.16 -8.67 26.67
CA PHE A 89 12.83 -9.18 26.96
C PHE A 89 12.81 -10.71 26.92
N ASN A 90 12.08 -11.33 27.85
CA ASN A 90 11.65 -12.71 27.67
C ASN A 90 10.46 -12.73 26.71
N ILE A 91 10.45 -13.64 25.74
CA ILE A 91 9.44 -13.71 24.70
C ILE A 91 8.91 -15.12 24.50
N GLU A 92 7.70 -15.23 23.96
CA GLU A 92 7.23 -16.42 23.24
C GLU A 92 7.56 -16.18 21.76
N PHE A 93 8.26 -17.14 21.14
CA PHE A 93 8.70 -17.07 19.76
C PHE A 93 8.12 -18.24 18.97
N LYS A 94 7.31 -17.94 17.96
CA LYS A 94 6.53 -18.93 17.21
C LYS A 94 6.81 -18.85 15.72
N LEU A 95 6.91 -20.00 15.05
CA LEU A 95 6.92 -20.07 13.59
C LEU A 95 5.57 -19.55 13.07
N GLY A 96 5.59 -18.56 12.18
CA GLY A 96 4.42 -17.78 11.78
C GLY A 96 4.10 -17.87 10.30
N GLY A 97 2.82 -17.64 9.98
CA GLY A 97 2.30 -17.62 8.60
C GLY A 97 1.21 -18.66 8.36
N LYS A 98 0.53 -18.53 7.22
CA LYS A 98 -0.45 -19.49 6.68
C LYS A 98 0.03 -19.96 5.32
N SER A 99 -0.32 -19.25 4.25
CA SER A 99 0.21 -19.50 2.90
C SER A 99 1.66 -19.07 2.74
N SER A 100 2.10 -18.05 3.50
CA SER A 100 3.47 -17.53 3.44
C SER A 100 4.55 -18.52 3.89
N THR A 101 4.17 -19.60 4.58
CA THR A 101 5.12 -20.65 5.00
C THR A 101 5.54 -21.55 3.85
N GLU A 102 4.82 -21.53 2.72
CA GLU A 102 5.21 -22.23 1.48
C GLU A 102 6.41 -21.58 0.80
N TYR A 103 6.88 -20.42 1.24
CA TYR A 103 8.07 -19.77 0.71
C TYR A 103 9.30 -20.07 1.53
N LYS A 104 10.47 -19.85 0.93
CA LYS A 104 11.75 -20.12 1.59
C LYS A 104 12.00 -19.33 2.87
N LYS A 105 11.39 -18.14 3.01
CA LYS A 105 11.56 -17.22 4.14
C LYS A 105 10.23 -17.10 4.93
N PRO A 106 9.84 -18.13 5.71
CA PRO A 106 8.62 -18.12 6.51
C PRO A 106 8.71 -17.05 7.62
N GLY A 107 7.56 -16.60 8.11
CA GLY A 107 7.49 -15.56 9.13
C GLY A 107 7.69 -16.09 10.56
N PHE A 108 7.73 -15.16 11.51
CA PHE A 108 7.72 -15.47 12.94
C PHE A 108 6.72 -14.58 13.67
N ASN A 109 6.15 -15.09 14.76
CA ASN A 109 5.33 -14.32 15.69
C ASN A 109 6.10 -14.16 17.00
N ILE A 110 6.10 -12.94 17.54
CA ILE A 110 6.75 -12.61 18.81
C ILE A 110 5.71 -12.04 19.78
N LYS A 111 5.73 -12.54 21.02
CA LYS A 111 4.97 -11.99 22.14
C LYS A 111 5.88 -11.70 23.32
N ILE A 112 5.85 -10.45 23.80
CA ILE A 112 6.60 -10.04 24.99
C ILE A 112 5.94 -10.61 26.26
N LYS A 113 6.70 -11.38 27.05
CA LYS A 113 6.22 -12.01 28.30
C LYS A 113 6.13 -11.02 29.46
N GLY A 114 5.21 -11.31 30.38
CA GLY A 114 4.93 -10.52 31.59
C GLY A 114 3.84 -9.48 31.32
N SER A 115 2.83 -9.40 32.19
CA SER A 115 1.60 -8.63 31.93
C SER A 115 1.84 -7.15 31.62
N LYS A 116 2.76 -6.51 32.35
CA LYS A 116 3.12 -5.09 32.22
C LYS A 116 4.18 -4.79 31.15
N ASN A 117 4.88 -5.81 30.66
CA ASN A 117 5.96 -5.62 29.69
C ASN A 117 5.42 -5.48 28.27
N ASN A 118 6.06 -4.61 27.50
CA ASN A 118 5.85 -4.38 26.09
C ASN A 118 7.15 -3.78 25.51
N LEU A 119 7.33 -3.88 24.20
CA LEU A 119 8.40 -3.23 23.46
C LEU A 119 7.84 -1.92 22.88
N HIS A 120 8.16 -0.79 23.51
CA HIS A 120 7.72 0.56 23.11
C HIS A 120 6.23 0.62 22.73
N GLY A 121 5.38 0.15 23.63
CA GLY A 121 3.94 0.08 23.49
C GLY A 121 3.41 -1.22 22.88
N THR A 122 4.23 -2.05 22.22
CA THR A 122 3.80 -3.23 21.45
C THR A 122 4.08 -4.54 22.17
N LYS A 123 3.05 -5.39 22.28
CA LYS A 123 3.14 -6.68 22.98
C LYS A 123 3.21 -7.88 22.05
N HIS A 124 2.47 -7.84 20.93
CA HIS A 124 2.41 -8.92 19.95
C HIS A 124 2.73 -8.31 18.59
N PHE A 125 3.67 -8.90 17.86
CA PHE A 125 4.03 -8.47 16.52
C PHE A 125 4.57 -9.65 15.72
N ARG A 126 4.61 -9.49 14.40
CA ARG A 126 5.05 -10.49 13.44
C ARG A 126 6.28 -9.98 12.71
N LEU A 127 7.21 -10.89 12.45
CA LEU A 127 8.29 -10.70 11.49
C LEU A 127 7.85 -11.39 10.21
N ARG A 128 7.69 -10.61 9.14
CA ARG A 128 7.24 -11.09 7.85
C ARG A 128 8.37 -11.01 6.84
N GLY A 129 8.47 -12.07 6.03
CA GLY A 129 9.43 -12.13 4.94
C GLY A 129 9.01 -11.30 3.71
N ASP A 130 7.69 -11.04 3.56
CA ASP A 130 7.04 -10.30 2.45
C ASP A 130 7.68 -10.57 1.07
N ILE A 131 8.06 -11.83 0.84
CA ILE A 131 8.96 -12.20 -0.26
C ILE A 131 8.33 -12.02 -1.66
N ARG A 132 7.00 -11.93 -1.72
CA ARG A 132 6.23 -11.65 -2.94
C ARG A 132 6.29 -10.18 -3.35
N ASP A 133 6.52 -9.28 -2.40
CA ASP A 133 6.64 -7.85 -2.66
C ASP A 133 8.10 -7.53 -3.03
N ALA A 134 8.35 -7.28 -4.32
CA ALA A 134 9.67 -6.86 -4.79
C ALA A 134 10.13 -5.55 -4.11
N SER A 135 9.19 -4.65 -3.78
CA SER A 135 9.47 -3.36 -3.17
C SER A 135 9.71 -3.43 -1.66
N MET A 136 9.27 -4.49 -0.97
CA MET A 136 9.29 -4.59 0.51
C MET A 136 8.56 -3.43 1.24
N MET A 137 7.70 -2.69 0.55
CA MET A 137 7.10 -1.44 1.05
C MET A 137 5.58 -1.45 1.08
N ARG A 138 4.89 -2.39 0.42
CA ARG A 138 3.42 -2.39 0.31
C ARG A 138 2.75 -2.41 1.68
N SER A 139 3.18 -3.31 2.56
CA SER A 139 2.69 -3.39 3.93
C SER A 139 2.84 -2.05 4.69
N LYS A 140 3.97 -1.37 4.51
CA LYS A 140 4.30 -0.10 5.17
C LYS A 140 3.47 1.05 4.62
N VAL A 141 3.51 1.26 3.31
CA VAL A 141 2.82 2.36 2.62
C VAL A 141 1.32 2.24 2.83
N THR A 142 0.76 1.04 2.75
CA THR A 142 -0.67 0.80 2.97
C THR A 142 -1.10 1.10 4.40
N SER A 143 -0.32 0.66 5.41
CA SER A 143 -0.56 1.01 6.81
C SER A 143 -0.50 2.53 7.02
N ASP A 144 0.46 3.20 6.38
CA ASP A 144 0.64 4.65 6.52
C ASP A 144 -0.51 5.43 5.88
N ILE A 145 -1.01 4.99 4.72
CA ILE A 145 -2.22 5.55 4.07
C ILE A 145 -3.40 5.48 5.04
N LEU A 146 -3.66 4.32 5.65
CA LEU A 146 -4.76 4.16 6.60
C LEU A 146 -4.63 5.10 7.81
N GLN A 147 -3.45 5.16 8.43
CA GLN A 147 -3.22 5.99 9.62
C GLN A 147 -3.34 7.49 9.31
N ARG A 148 -2.74 7.95 8.20
CA ARG A 148 -2.87 9.36 7.76
C ARG A 148 -4.28 9.72 7.34
N SER A 149 -5.06 8.75 6.88
CA SER A 149 -6.48 8.92 6.62
C SER A 149 -7.33 8.90 7.90
N GLY A 150 -6.75 8.80 9.10
CA GLY A 150 -7.47 8.76 10.37
C GLY A 150 -8.14 7.42 10.70
N LEU A 151 -7.87 6.39 9.91
CA LEU A 151 -8.36 5.04 10.16
C LEU A 151 -7.44 4.31 11.13
N VAL A 152 -8.01 3.40 11.92
CA VAL A 152 -7.22 2.52 12.78
C VAL A 152 -6.64 1.41 11.92
N SER A 153 -5.36 1.14 12.06
CA SER A 153 -4.68 0.09 11.31
C SER A 153 -3.57 -0.54 12.13
N VAL A 154 -3.18 -1.78 11.79
CA VAL A 154 -1.91 -2.33 12.27
C VAL A 154 -0.78 -1.45 11.78
N GLU A 155 0.21 -1.20 12.63
CA GLU A 155 1.38 -0.41 12.25
C GLU A 155 2.49 -1.34 11.73
N VAL A 156 3.25 -0.82 10.77
CA VAL A 156 4.31 -1.57 10.09
C VAL A 156 5.61 -0.79 10.18
N GLY A 157 6.70 -1.51 10.38
CA GLY A 157 8.07 -1.03 10.40
C GLY A 157 9.03 -2.12 9.93
N TYR A 158 10.29 -2.04 10.33
CA TYR A 158 11.34 -2.91 9.82
C TYR A 158 12.36 -3.26 10.90
N THR A 159 13.10 -4.36 10.70
CA THR A 159 14.21 -4.76 11.58
C THR A 159 15.21 -5.62 10.80
N GLU A 160 16.47 -5.62 11.23
CA GLU A 160 17.37 -6.75 10.98
C GLU A 160 17.15 -7.82 12.06
N LEU A 161 17.18 -9.10 11.69
CA LEU A 161 16.99 -10.22 12.61
C LEU A 161 18.29 -11.01 12.76
N TYR A 162 18.61 -11.37 14.00
CA TYR A 162 19.67 -12.32 14.34
C TYR A 162 19.09 -13.42 15.22
N ILE A 163 19.43 -14.68 14.95
CA ILE A 163 19.09 -15.82 15.81
C ILE A 163 20.38 -16.50 16.21
N ASN A 164 20.66 -16.61 17.51
CA ASN A 164 21.90 -17.16 18.07
C ASN A 164 23.15 -16.55 17.39
N ASN A 165 23.18 -15.21 17.30
CA ASN A 165 24.22 -14.38 16.65
C ASN A 165 24.38 -14.59 15.13
N LYS A 166 23.54 -15.40 14.49
CA LYS A 166 23.52 -15.56 13.03
C LYS A 166 22.55 -14.55 12.41
N TYR A 167 23.02 -13.79 11.44
CA TYR A 167 22.18 -12.88 10.66
C TYR A 167 21.15 -13.66 9.83
N LEU A 168 19.87 -13.33 10.02
CA LEU A 168 18.70 -13.94 9.40
C LEU A 168 17.98 -12.99 8.45
N GLY A 169 18.59 -11.85 8.12
CA GLY A 169 18.09 -10.96 7.07
C GLY A 169 17.33 -9.76 7.57
N PHE A 170 16.76 -9.05 6.60
CA PHE A 170 15.89 -7.89 6.79
C PHE A 170 14.42 -8.33 6.79
N TRP A 171 13.62 -7.80 7.72
CA TRP A 171 12.25 -8.24 7.98
C TRP A 171 11.29 -7.07 8.10
N VAL A 172 10.06 -7.28 7.60
CA VAL A 172 8.93 -6.39 7.86
C VAL A 172 8.38 -6.72 9.24
N VAL A 173 8.25 -5.72 10.10
CA VAL A 173 7.65 -5.85 11.43
C VAL A 173 6.21 -5.36 11.35
N SER A 174 5.24 -6.23 11.63
CA SER A 174 3.82 -5.89 11.59
C SER A 174 3.18 -6.11 12.95
N ASP A 175 2.41 -5.13 13.41
CA ASP A 175 1.61 -5.21 14.62
C ASP A 175 0.61 -6.36 14.58
N SER A 176 0.16 -6.84 15.74
CA SER A 176 -0.86 -7.90 15.81
C SER A 176 -2.09 -7.45 16.56
N VAL A 177 -3.24 -7.54 15.90
CA VAL A 177 -4.56 -7.28 16.49
C VAL A 177 -4.85 -8.33 17.56
N LYS A 178 -4.65 -7.93 18.82
CA LYS A 178 -4.90 -8.68 20.05
C LYS A 178 -5.38 -7.72 21.14
N ASN A 179 -5.74 -8.21 22.32
CA ASN A 179 -6.34 -7.40 23.38
C ASN A 179 -5.54 -6.12 23.69
N LYS A 180 -4.21 -6.22 23.86
CA LYS A 180 -3.37 -5.04 24.13
C LYS A 180 -3.31 -4.04 22.97
N TRP A 181 -3.46 -4.51 21.74
CA TRP A 181 -3.57 -3.63 20.59
C TRP A 181 -4.91 -2.88 20.59
N ILE A 182 -6.01 -3.58 20.84
CA ILE A 182 -7.35 -2.97 20.94
C ILE A 182 -7.35 -1.90 22.03
N GLN A 183 -6.84 -2.20 23.22
CA GLN A 183 -6.74 -1.23 24.32
C GLN A 183 -5.89 -0.01 23.98
N ARG A 184 -4.88 -0.18 23.12
CA ARG A 184 -4.02 0.93 22.68
C ARG A 184 -4.73 1.82 21.66
N LYS A 185 -5.56 1.26 20.79
CA LYS A 185 -6.20 1.97 19.68
C LYS A 185 -7.62 2.46 19.99
N PHE A 186 -8.32 1.85 20.94
CA PHE A 186 -9.70 2.18 21.31
C PHE A 186 -9.78 2.68 22.75
N LYS A 187 -10.60 3.71 22.98
CA LYS A 187 -10.84 4.26 24.31
C LYS A 187 -11.79 3.38 25.13
N ASN A 188 -11.66 3.45 26.45
CA ASN A 188 -12.57 2.83 27.43
C ASN A 188 -12.75 1.31 27.22
N VAL A 189 -11.72 0.62 26.76
CA VAL A 189 -11.75 -0.84 26.59
C VAL A 189 -11.14 -1.52 27.81
N ASP A 190 -11.90 -2.42 28.41
CA ASP A 190 -11.49 -3.21 29.58
C ASP A 190 -10.42 -4.26 29.23
N ASP A 191 -9.89 -4.95 30.25
CA ASP A 191 -8.91 -6.04 30.06
C ASP A 191 -9.49 -7.29 29.41
N ASN A 192 -10.79 -7.54 29.60
CA ASN A 192 -11.49 -8.71 29.10
C ASN A 192 -12.27 -8.38 27.82
N ILE A 193 -11.62 -8.52 26.67
CA ILE A 193 -12.25 -8.32 25.36
C ILE A 193 -12.83 -9.65 24.88
N ALA A 194 -14.14 -9.80 25.04
CA ALA A 194 -14.86 -11.00 24.59
C ALA A 194 -15.28 -10.94 23.11
N ASN A 195 -15.54 -9.74 22.56
CA ASN A 195 -16.05 -9.56 21.20
C ASN A 195 -14.97 -9.09 20.21
N LEU A 196 -13.89 -9.86 20.06
CA LEU A 196 -12.90 -9.65 19.00
C LEU A 196 -12.88 -10.86 18.07
N ILE A 197 -13.54 -10.71 16.93
CA ILE A 197 -13.78 -11.78 15.96
C ILE A 197 -12.80 -11.66 14.81
N GLN A 198 -12.18 -12.77 14.43
CA GLN A 198 -11.25 -12.86 13.32
C GLN A 198 -11.85 -13.67 12.18
N CYS A 199 -11.82 -13.10 10.98
CA CYS A 199 -12.17 -13.75 9.73
C CYS A 199 -10.87 -13.95 8.93
N ARG A 200 -10.35 -15.18 8.96
CA ARG A 200 -9.03 -15.57 8.40
C ARG A 200 -9.10 -16.76 7.44
N ASP A 201 -10.31 -17.08 7.00
CA ASP A 201 -10.57 -18.10 6.00
C ASP A 201 -11.09 -17.43 4.73
N ASP A 202 -10.93 -18.13 3.61
CA ASP A 202 -11.21 -17.56 2.30
C ASP A 202 -12.73 -17.49 2.03
N ARG A 203 -13.11 -16.50 1.25
CA ARG A 203 -14.48 -16.19 0.78
C ARG A 203 -15.43 -15.98 1.95
N ILE A 204 -15.19 -14.92 2.73
CA ILE A 204 -16.10 -14.47 3.78
C ILE A 204 -17.06 -13.43 3.23
N ARG A 205 -18.34 -13.63 3.50
CA ARG A 205 -19.43 -12.73 3.20
C ARG A 205 -20.50 -12.82 4.28
N PHE A 206 -21.29 -11.76 4.41
CA PHE A 206 -22.44 -11.76 5.31
C PHE A 206 -23.65 -12.49 4.72
N ASP A 207 -23.87 -12.36 3.42
CA ASP A 207 -25.08 -12.78 2.72
C ASP A 207 -25.14 -14.27 2.34
N ASP A 208 -24.10 -15.05 2.63
CA ASP A 208 -24.03 -16.49 2.36
C ASP A 208 -23.74 -17.34 3.62
N GLU A 209 -23.89 -16.74 4.81
CA GLU A 209 -23.61 -17.36 6.13
C GLU A 209 -22.14 -17.73 6.38
N SER A 210 -21.21 -17.45 5.43
CA SER A 210 -19.79 -17.78 5.60
C SER A 210 -19.14 -16.99 6.72
N ALA A 211 -19.53 -15.74 6.97
CA ALA A 211 -19.07 -14.98 8.13
C ALA A 211 -19.40 -15.68 9.46
N LYS A 212 -20.62 -16.20 9.64
CA LYS A 212 -21.01 -16.89 10.87
C LYS A 212 -20.31 -18.22 11.06
N THR A 213 -20.02 -18.92 9.97
CA THR A 213 -19.49 -20.29 10.00
C THR A 213 -17.97 -20.37 9.97
N LYS A 214 -17.29 -19.36 9.42
CA LYS A 214 -15.83 -19.36 9.22
C LYS A 214 -15.09 -18.32 10.07
N CYS A 215 -15.74 -17.24 10.50
CA CYS A 215 -15.11 -16.33 11.45
C CYS A 215 -15.13 -16.94 12.86
N VAL A 216 -14.09 -16.68 13.63
CA VAL A 216 -13.91 -17.27 14.96
C VAL A 216 -13.51 -16.20 15.97
N ASN A 217 -13.79 -16.44 17.25
CA ASN A 217 -13.26 -15.58 18.30
C ASN A 217 -11.72 -15.65 18.31
N SER A 218 -11.08 -14.49 18.30
CA SER A 218 -9.62 -14.39 18.25
C SER A 218 -8.92 -14.74 19.56
N ASN A 219 -9.70 -14.84 20.65
CA ASN A 219 -9.29 -15.36 21.94
C ASN A 219 -9.96 -16.72 22.18
N ASN A 220 -9.14 -17.76 22.32
CA ASN A 220 -9.61 -19.13 22.52
C ASN A 220 -10.42 -19.32 23.82
N GLU A 221 -10.23 -18.46 24.84
CA GLU A 221 -11.05 -18.49 26.06
C GLU A 221 -12.51 -18.09 25.81
N TYR A 222 -12.77 -17.40 24.70
CA TYR A 222 -14.09 -16.95 24.25
C TYR A 222 -14.52 -17.64 22.96
N SER A 223 -13.99 -18.83 22.64
CA SER A 223 -14.28 -19.55 21.39
C SER A 223 -15.79 -19.74 21.16
N ASP A 224 -16.54 -19.96 22.23
CA ASP A 224 -17.99 -20.23 22.18
C ASP A 224 -18.83 -18.94 22.22
N TYR A 225 -18.19 -17.78 22.41
CA TYR A 225 -18.85 -16.48 22.50
C TYR A 225 -18.95 -15.84 21.11
N MET A 226 -19.88 -16.37 20.30
CA MET A 226 -20.13 -15.94 18.91
C MET A 226 -21.54 -15.41 18.67
N ASP A 227 -22.48 -15.60 19.61
CA ASP A 227 -23.89 -15.22 19.45
C ASP A 227 -24.08 -13.74 19.11
N GLU A 228 -23.30 -12.85 19.72
CA GLU A 228 -23.39 -11.41 19.43
C GLU A 228 -22.94 -11.08 18.01
N PHE A 229 -21.92 -11.77 17.50
CA PHE A 229 -21.44 -11.59 16.13
C PHE A 229 -22.43 -12.19 15.12
N ASN A 230 -22.96 -13.37 15.41
CA ASN A 230 -23.98 -14.00 14.57
C ASN A 230 -25.22 -13.13 14.45
N ASN A 231 -25.70 -12.57 15.58
CA ASN A 231 -26.80 -11.62 15.58
C ASN A 231 -26.44 -10.31 14.85
N PHE A 232 -25.18 -9.85 14.91
CA PHE A 232 -24.73 -8.72 14.10
C PHE A 232 -24.83 -9.02 12.59
N VAL A 233 -24.37 -10.19 12.14
CA VAL A 233 -24.52 -10.61 10.74
C VAL A 233 -25.99 -10.70 10.32
N ASP A 234 -26.86 -11.24 11.18
CA ASP A 234 -28.31 -11.27 10.94
C ASP A 234 -28.90 -9.86 10.78
N GLN A 235 -28.50 -8.94 11.65
CA GLN A 235 -28.96 -7.55 11.61
C GLN A 235 -28.45 -6.81 10.36
N VAL A 236 -27.21 -7.09 9.91
CA VAL A 236 -26.68 -6.57 8.64
C VAL A 236 -27.51 -7.07 7.47
N ASN A 237 -27.80 -8.37 7.40
CA ASN A 237 -28.60 -8.97 6.32
C ASN A 237 -30.07 -8.51 6.34
N ALA A 238 -30.61 -8.19 7.51
CA ALA A 238 -31.97 -7.68 7.67
C ALA A 238 -32.10 -6.16 7.40
N ALA A 239 -30.99 -5.42 7.38
CA ALA A 239 -31.00 -3.97 7.20
C ALA A 239 -31.52 -3.57 5.83
N LYS A 240 -32.32 -2.49 5.78
CA LYS A 240 -32.87 -1.93 4.54
C LYS A 240 -32.39 -0.52 4.26
N THR A 241 -31.81 0.12 5.26
CA THR A 241 -31.40 1.52 5.22
C THR A 241 -30.06 1.70 5.94
N ARG A 242 -29.35 2.77 5.60
CA ARG A 242 -28.16 3.21 6.35
C ARG A 242 -28.43 3.35 7.84
N SER A 243 -29.59 3.89 8.22
CA SER A 243 -29.97 4.11 9.63
C SER A 243 -30.12 2.80 10.42
N ASP A 244 -30.49 1.69 9.78
CA ASP A 244 -30.53 0.39 10.46
C ASP A 244 -29.12 -0.11 10.78
N LEU A 245 -28.17 0.11 9.87
CA LEU A 245 -26.76 -0.25 10.06
C LEU A 245 -26.08 0.67 11.09
N GLU A 246 -26.42 1.96 11.13
CA GLU A 246 -25.87 2.91 12.10
C GLU A 246 -26.19 2.57 13.56
N LYS A 247 -27.23 1.78 13.82
CA LYS A 247 -27.58 1.29 15.16
C LYS A 247 -26.60 0.22 15.67
N ILE A 248 -25.94 -0.51 14.76
CA ILE A 248 -25.19 -1.72 15.08
C ILE A 248 -23.70 -1.62 14.74
N MET A 249 -23.30 -0.70 13.86
CA MET A 249 -21.89 -0.53 13.46
C MET A 249 -21.51 0.93 13.19
N GLU A 250 -20.20 1.18 13.15
CA GLU A 250 -19.63 2.45 12.73
C GLU A 250 -19.64 2.58 11.20
N VAL A 251 -20.80 2.93 10.65
CA VAL A 251 -21.04 2.98 9.19
C VAL A 251 -20.07 3.93 8.47
N ASP A 252 -19.85 5.14 8.98
CA ASP A 252 -18.99 6.13 8.32
C ASP A 252 -17.54 5.63 8.20
N ASN A 253 -17.05 4.98 9.25
CA ASN A 253 -15.73 4.37 9.28
C ASN A 253 -15.65 3.21 8.28
N PHE A 254 -16.68 2.37 8.26
CA PHE A 254 -16.76 1.26 7.32
C PHE A 254 -16.71 1.75 5.87
N ILE A 255 -17.52 2.75 5.50
CA ILE A 255 -17.50 3.33 4.13
C ILE A 255 -16.11 3.88 3.79
N LYS A 256 -15.42 4.52 4.75
CA LYS A 256 -14.06 5.03 4.52
C LYS A 256 -13.03 3.91 4.34
N TYR A 257 -13.15 2.79 5.05
CA TYR A 257 -12.34 1.59 4.75
C TYR A 257 -12.65 1.03 3.37
N MET A 258 -13.90 1.01 2.94
CA MET A 258 -14.24 0.56 1.57
C MET A 258 -13.64 1.50 0.52
N ALA A 259 -13.59 2.81 0.79
CA ALA A 259 -12.91 3.76 -0.08
C ALA A 259 -11.42 3.46 -0.15
N TRP A 260 -10.77 3.17 0.99
CA TRP A 260 -9.38 2.73 1.01
C TRP A 260 -9.16 1.42 0.23
N GLU A 261 -9.93 0.36 0.48
CA GLU A 261 -9.81 -0.92 -0.24
C GLU A 261 -9.96 -0.74 -1.73
N TYR A 262 -10.89 0.12 -2.15
CA TYR A 262 -11.11 0.42 -3.56
C TYR A 262 -9.96 1.25 -4.16
N ILE A 263 -9.46 2.25 -3.43
CA ILE A 263 -8.32 3.06 -3.88
C ILE A 263 -7.09 2.17 -4.08
N THR A 264 -6.79 1.27 -3.14
CA THR A 264 -5.62 0.39 -3.19
C THR A 264 -5.84 -0.89 -4.01
N LEU A 265 -7.09 -1.15 -4.42
CA LEU A 265 -7.58 -2.40 -5.02
C LEU A 265 -7.15 -3.63 -4.22
N SER A 266 -7.45 -3.59 -2.93
CA SER A 266 -7.27 -4.71 -2.03
C SER A 266 -8.23 -5.86 -2.39
N TRP A 267 -7.68 -6.93 -2.95
CA TRP A 267 -8.45 -8.08 -3.41
C TRP A 267 -8.59 -9.18 -2.36
N ASP A 268 -7.82 -9.08 -1.27
CA ASP A 268 -7.82 -10.04 -0.18
C ASP A 268 -8.74 -9.65 0.98
N HIS A 269 -9.26 -8.41 1.01
CA HIS A 269 -10.13 -7.89 2.08
C HIS A 269 -11.62 -7.92 1.72
N PHE A 270 -12.45 -7.09 2.39
CA PHE A 270 -13.90 -7.18 2.40
C PHE A 270 -14.54 -7.10 1.01
N ILE A 271 -14.12 -6.14 0.16
CA ILE A 271 -14.71 -5.96 -1.18
C ILE A 271 -14.20 -6.96 -2.21
N GLY A 272 -13.03 -7.55 -1.92
CA GLY A 272 -12.31 -8.48 -2.79
C GLY A 272 -12.84 -9.91 -2.71
N ILE A 273 -12.36 -10.78 -3.60
CA ILE A 273 -12.89 -12.14 -3.75
C ILE A 273 -12.72 -13.01 -2.50
N PHE A 274 -11.73 -12.72 -1.68
CA PHE A 274 -11.47 -13.54 -0.50
C PHE A 274 -12.24 -13.07 0.73
N GLY A 275 -12.63 -11.80 0.88
CA GLY A 275 -13.26 -11.36 2.14
C GLY A 275 -12.39 -11.72 3.37
N HIS A 276 -11.08 -11.72 3.22
CA HIS A 276 -10.13 -12.33 4.13
C HIS A 276 -9.35 -11.27 4.91
N ASN A 277 -8.60 -11.68 5.94
CA ASN A 277 -7.77 -10.79 6.76
C ASN A 277 -8.54 -9.64 7.44
N ILE A 278 -9.66 -9.98 8.07
CA ILE A 278 -10.55 -9.02 8.74
C ILE A 278 -10.67 -9.36 10.22
N TYR A 279 -10.66 -8.32 11.06
CA TYR A 279 -11.22 -8.38 12.41
C TYR A 279 -12.50 -7.55 12.51
N TRP A 280 -13.44 -8.06 13.30
CA TRP A 280 -14.60 -7.32 13.78
C TRP A 280 -14.49 -7.16 15.29
N PHE A 281 -14.60 -5.93 15.76
CA PHE A 281 -14.58 -5.63 17.20
C PHE A 281 -15.86 -4.93 17.62
N LYS A 282 -16.52 -5.41 18.68
CA LYS A 282 -17.64 -4.69 19.28
C LYS A 282 -17.12 -3.73 20.34
N GLN A 283 -17.25 -2.44 20.06
CA GLN A 283 -16.80 -1.38 20.96
C GLN A 283 -17.69 -1.30 22.22
N PRO A 284 -17.20 -0.66 23.31
CA PRO A 284 -17.98 -0.43 24.52
C PRO A 284 -19.29 0.34 24.31
N ASN A 285 -19.40 1.13 23.23
CA ASN A 285 -20.62 1.82 22.83
C ASN A 285 -21.68 0.89 22.19
N GLY A 286 -21.38 -0.41 22.06
CA GLY A 286 -22.26 -1.43 21.48
C GLY A 286 -22.14 -1.59 19.97
N LYS A 287 -21.39 -0.74 19.26
CA LYS A 287 -21.24 -0.78 17.80
C LYS A 287 -20.04 -1.59 17.35
N TRP A 288 -20.21 -2.32 16.26
CA TRP A 288 -19.16 -3.07 15.59
C TRP A 288 -18.29 -2.16 14.71
N VAL A 289 -17.00 -2.46 14.66
CA VAL A 289 -16.02 -1.80 13.80
C VAL A 289 -15.24 -2.83 13.00
N TYR A 290 -14.97 -2.47 11.75
CA TYR A 290 -14.14 -3.21 10.80
C TYR A 290 -12.66 -2.85 10.99
N ILE A 291 -11.79 -3.86 11.03
CA ILE A 291 -10.34 -3.68 11.20
C ILE A 291 -9.62 -4.62 10.22
N PRO A 292 -9.10 -4.11 9.09
CA PRO A 292 -8.32 -4.91 8.15
C PRO A 292 -6.90 -5.14 8.70
N TYR A 293 -6.21 -6.18 8.27
CA TYR A 293 -4.80 -6.43 8.58
C TYR A 293 -4.12 -7.16 7.42
N ASP A 294 -2.80 -7.32 7.44
CA ASP A 294 -2.08 -8.10 6.40
C ASP A 294 -2.09 -7.43 5.01
N TYR A 295 -1.24 -6.41 4.84
CA TYR A 295 -1.29 -5.50 3.71
C TYR A 295 -0.22 -5.73 2.61
N ASP A 296 0.23 -6.98 2.42
CA ASP A 296 1.24 -7.26 1.40
C ASP A 296 0.67 -7.32 -0.03
N LEU A 297 -0.66 -7.36 -0.19
CA LEU A 297 -1.35 -7.63 -1.47
C LEU A 297 -2.05 -6.40 -2.06
N GLU A 298 -1.88 -5.23 -1.47
CA GLU A 298 -2.38 -3.95 -1.98
C GLU A 298 -1.46 -3.35 -3.04
N LEU A 299 -1.92 -2.23 -3.63
CA LEU A 299 -1.10 -1.39 -4.51
C LEU A 299 -0.57 -2.17 -5.71
N GLY A 300 -1.49 -2.88 -6.37
CA GLY A 300 -1.21 -3.62 -7.61
C GLY A 300 -0.49 -4.94 -7.44
N GLN A 301 -0.34 -5.45 -6.22
CA GLN A 301 0.27 -6.76 -6.01
C GLN A 301 -0.73 -7.87 -6.34
N ASP A 302 -0.33 -8.80 -7.21
CA ASP A 302 -1.00 -10.07 -7.48
C ASP A 302 -2.49 -9.95 -7.82
N LEU A 303 -2.87 -8.85 -8.47
CA LEU A 303 -4.17 -8.73 -9.12
C LEU A 303 -4.17 -9.58 -10.38
N TRP A 304 -5.13 -10.48 -10.54
CA TRP A 304 -5.28 -11.33 -11.73
C TRP A 304 -6.74 -11.31 -12.18
N VAL A 305 -7.00 -11.18 -13.48
CA VAL A 305 -8.38 -11.24 -14.02
C VAL A 305 -9.07 -12.55 -13.63
N ALA A 306 -8.30 -13.64 -13.56
CA ALA A 306 -8.77 -14.95 -13.11
C ALA A 306 -9.36 -14.97 -11.69
N ASN A 307 -8.96 -14.02 -10.83
CA ASN A 307 -9.48 -13.89 -9.47
C ASN A 307 -10.86 -13.21 -9.42
N PHE A 308 -11.45 -12.82 -10.55
CA PHE A 308 -12.73 -12.11 -10.59
C PHE A 308 -13.68 -12.74 -11.63
N PRO A 309 -14.03 -14.04 -11.48
CA PRO A 309 -14.94 -14.69 -12.41
C PRO A 309 -16.32 -14.01 -12.39
N GLY A 310 -16.94 -13.88 -13.56
CA GLY A 310 -18.27 -13.29 -13.72
C GLY A 310 -18.29 -11.76 -13.80
N ARG A 311 -17.12 -11.10 -13.81
CA ARG A 311 -17.04 -9.65 -14.02
C ARG A 311 -17.05 -9.24 -15.48
N PRO A 312 -17.48 -8.00 -15.80
CA PRO A 312 -17.51 -7.52 -17.19
C PRO A 312 -16.16 -7.58 -17.88
N PHE A 313 -15.06 -7.42 -17.13
CA PHE A 313 -13.69 -7.53 -17.64
C PHE A 313 -13.16 -8.97 -17.71
N TYR A 314 -13.90 -9.96 -17.24
CA TYR A 314 -13.58 -11.38 -17.38
C TYR A 314 -13.97 -11.88 -18.78
N ILE A 315 -13.26 -11.42 -19.81
CA ILE A 315 -13.57 -11.67 -21.23
C ILE A 315 -12.77 -12.80 -21.88
N GLY A 316 -12.14 -13.68 -21.10
CA GLY A 316 -11.61 -14.96 -21.59
C GLY A 316 -10.40 -14.86 -22.53
N GLY A 317 -9.39 -14.05 -22.21
CA GLY A 317 -8.10 -14.17 -22.92
C GLY A 317 -7.05 -13.06 -22.74
N GLY A 318 -7.30 -11.99 -21.98
CA GLY A 318 -6.35 -10.89 -21.82
C GLY A 318 -6.31 -10.33 -20.41
N ASP A 319 -5.20 -9.67 -20.09
CA ASP A 319 -5.07 -8.87 -18.87
C ASP A 319 -5.69 -7.48 -19.05
N ILE A 320 -5.89 -6.75 -17.96
CA ILE A 320 -6.49 -5.40 -17.96
C ILE A 320 -5.63 -4.41 -17.19
N ASP A 321 -5.83 -3.13 -17.44
CA ASP A 321 -5.32 -2.07 -16.59
C ASP A 321 -6.23 -1.93 -15.36
N PHE A 322 -5.86 -2.65 -14.30
CA PHE A 322 -6.60 -2.63 -13.04
C PHE A 322 -6.71 -1.22 -12.46
N THR A 323 -5.80 -0.31 -12.78
CA THR A 323 -5.81 1.04 -12.22
C THR A 323 -7.02 1.87 -12.65
N ASN A 324 -7.66 1.50 -13.77
CA ASN A 324 -8.83 2.17 -14.35
C ASN A 324 -10.18 1.51 -13.98
N ILE A 325 -10.19 0.57 -13.04
CA ILE A 325 -11.43 -0.16 -12.69
C ILE A 325 -12.37 0.69 -11.84
N SER A 326 -13.66 0.67 -12.19
CA SER A 326 -14.73 1.32 -11.44
C SER A 326 -15.06 0.56 -10.15
N PHE A 327 -15.69 1.24 -9.18
CA PHE A 327 -16.11 0.58 -7.94
C PHE A 327 -17.11 -0.54 -8.23
N GLU A 328 -18.08 -0.30 -9.11
CA GLU A 328 -19.12 -1.26 -9.47
C GLU A 328 -18.57 -2.51 -10.18
N ASP A 329 -17.55 -2.35 -11.03
CA ASP A 329 -16.90 -3.49 -11.69
C ASP A 329 -16.07 -4.31 -10.69
N TYR A 330 -15.44 -3.66 -9.72
CA TYR A 330 -14.55 -4.31 -8.76
C TYR A 330 -15.27 -4.97 -7.57
N GLU A 331 -16.29 -4.33 -7.00
CA GLU A 331 -17.02 -4.70 -5.78
C GLU A 331 -17.98 -5.88 -5.99
N LEU A 332 -17.89 -6.96 -5.21
CA LEU A 332 -18.55 -8.26 -5.48
C LEU A 332 -20.03 -8.35 -5.10
N ASN A 333 -20.81 -7.31 -5.41
CA ASN A 333 -22.25 -7.22 -5.15
C ASN A 333 -22.65 -7.61 -3.70
N HIS A 334 -21.86 -7.19 -2.72
CA HIS A 334 -22.18 -7.25 -1.30
C HIS A 334 -23.46 -6.43 -1.03
N PRO A 335 -24.54 -7.04 -0.51
CA PRO A 335 -25.81 -6.34 -0.28
C PRO A 335 -25.68 -5.10 0.60
N ILE A 336 -24.81 -5.14 1.62
CA ILE A 336 -24.52 -3.99 2.48
C ILE A 336 -23.94 -2.79 1.69
N LEU A 337 -23.09 -3.04 0.68
CA LEU A 337 -22.47 -1.97 -0.11
C LEU A 337 -23.44 -1.35 -1.11
N LYS A 338 -24.50 -2.07 -1.48
CA LYS A 338 -25.62 -1.46 -2.20
C LYS A 338 -26.26 -0.34 -1.37
N ILE A 339 -26.61 -0.65 -0.11
CA ILE A 339 -27.27 0.29 0.82
C ILE A 339 -26.35 1.47 1.15
N LEU A 340 -25.06 1.20 1.37
CA LEU A 340 -24.13 2.20 1.90
C LEU A 340 -23.41 3.04 0.83
N ILE A 341 -23.31 2.53 -0.42
CA ILE A 341 -22.47 3.16 -1.46
C ILE A 341 -23.19 3.21 -2.81
N ARG A 342 -23.75 2.11 -3.33
CA ARG A 342 -24.25 2.11 -4.72
C ARG A 342 -25.55 2.89 -4.91
N ASP A 343 -26.44 2.86 -3.94
CA ASP A 343 -27.71 3.60 -4.02
C ASP A 343 -27.47 5.13 -3.85
N ASP A 344 -26.42 5.54 -3.12
CA ASP A 344 -25.93 6.92 -3.00
C ASP A 344 -24.43 6.93 -2.61
N ASP A 345 -23.57 7.32 -3.54
CA ASP A 345 -22.11 7.33 -3.36
C ASP A 345 -21.57 8.68 -2.86
N THR A 346 -22.43 9.63 -2.47
CA THR A 346 -22.01 10.99 -2.07
C THR A 346 -20.99 10.96 -0.94
N PHE A 347 -21.28 10.24 0.14
CA PHE A 347 -20.36 10.13 1.29
C PHE A 347 -19.12 9.28 0.97
N PHE A 348 -19.26 8.29 0.08
CA PHE A 348 -18.13 7.49 -0.40
C PHE A 348 -17.14 8.36 -1.21
N ARG A 349 -17.66 9.23 -2.09
CA ARG A 349 -16.86 10.23 -2.81
C ARG A 349 -16.15 11.21 -1.86
N GLU A 350 -16.83 11.67 -0.81
CA GLU A 350 -16.20 12.51 0.23
C GLU A 350 -15.03 11.77 0.90
N CYS A 351 -15.20 10.48 1.21
CA CYS A 351 -14.13 9.64 1.76
C CYS A 351 -12.96 9.46 0.79
N ILE A 352 -13.21 9.26 -0.51
CA ILE A 352 -12.16 9.20 -1.54
C ILE A 352 -11.38 10.51 -1.59
N GLY A 353 -12.08 11.65 -1.65
CA GLY A 353 -11.45 12.98 -1.64
C GLY A 353 -10.61 13.24 -0.39
N ASP A 354 -11.08 12.81 0.78
CA ASP A 354 -10.35 12.95 2.04
C ASP A 354 -9.06 12.11 2.05
N ILE A 355 -9.12 10.85 1.60
CA ILE A 355 -7.94 9.97 1.51
C ILE A 355 -6.93 10.53 0.49
N ILE A 356 -7.40 10.97 -0.68
CA ILE A 356 -6.54 11.49 -1.74
C ILE A 356 -5.87 12.79 -1.32
N SER A 357 -6.62 13.76 -0.80
CA SER A 357 -6.06 15.03 -0.35
C SER A 357 -4.98 14.84 0.72
N LYS A 358 -5.19 13.93 1.67
CA LYS A 358 -4.28 13.73 2.81
C LYS A 358 -3.06 12.89 2.50
N ILE A 359 -3.19 11.89 1.64
CA ILE A 359 -2.11 10.93 1.46
C ILE A 359 -2.09 10.27 0.08
N PHE A 360 -3.20 9.83 -0.50
CA PHE A 360 -3.18 9.09 -1.78
C PHE A 360 -3.03 10.00 -3.02
N ASN A 361 -2.12 10.96 -2.97
CA ASN A 361 -1.78 11.82 -4.09
C ASN A 361 -0.27 11.73 -4.37
N PRO A 362 0.16 12.00 -5.61
CA PRO A 362 1.55 11.84 -5.99
C PRO A 362 2.50 12.87 -5.34
N ASP A 363 2.00 14.02 -4.88
CA ASP A 363 2.83 15.03 -4.21
C ASP A 363 3.27 14.59 -2.81
N ILE A 364 2.47 13.76 -2.14
CA ILE A 364 2.84 13.18 -0.84
C ILE A 364 3.45 11.79 -0.99
N LEU A 365 2.78 10.86 -1.67
CA LEU A 365 3.17 9.45 -1.59
C LEU A 365 4.46 9.14 -2.34
N LEU A 366 4.76 9.82 -3.44
CA LEU A 366 5.98 9.53 -4.19
C LEU A 366 7.22 9.93 -3.38
N ILE A 367 7.15 11.07 -2.67
CA ILE A 367 8.20 11.54 -1.76
C ILE A 367 8.35 10.55 -0.58
N HIS A 368 7.23 10.16 0.04
CA HIS A 368 7.24 9.20 1.15
C HIS A 368 7.81 7.83 0.76
N ILE A 369 7.52 7.35 -0.46
CA ILE A 369 8.12 6.13 -1.00
C ILE A 369 9.63 6.27 -1.15
N ASP A 370 10.11 7.43 -1.61
CA ASP A 370 11.55 7.68 -1.71
C ASP A 370 12.23 7.68 -0.34
N GLU A 371 11.59 8.26 0.67
CA GLU A 371 12.07 8.25 2.05
C GLU A 371 12.18 6.82 2.60
N ILE A 372 11.11 6.04 2.50
CA ILE A 372 11.12 4.64 2.96
C ILE A 372 12.19 3.85 2.18
N ARG A 373 12.22 3.98 0.85
CA ARG A 373 13.19 3.27 0.02
C ARG A 373 14.62 3.61 0.42
N ASN A 374 14.93 4.89 0.62
CA ASN A 374 16.26 5.33 1.03
C ASN A 374 16.65 4.77 2.40
N LEU A 375 15.70 4.71 3.34
CA LEU A 375 15.90 4.11 4.66
C LEU A 375 16.22 2.61 4.56
N ILE A 376 15.46 1.85 3.75
CA ILE A 376 15.56 0.37 3.73
C ILE A 376 16.54 -0.19 2.69
N SER A 377 16.88 0.60 1.67
CA SER A 377 17.73 0.20 0.53
C SER A 377 19.00 -0.58 0.91
N PRO A 378 19.87 -0.10 1.83
CA PRO A 378 21.09 -0.83 2.18
C PRO A 378 20.81 -2.20 2.82
N TYR A 379 19.72 -2.31 3.58
CA TYR A 379 19.32 -3.54 4.25
C TYR A 379 18.70 -4.55 3.28
N VAL A 380 17.85 -4.09 2.36
CA VAL A 380 17.32 -4.92 1.27
C VAL A 380 18.46 -5.44 0.40
N LYS A 381 19.42 -4.59 0.03
CA LYS A 381 20.61 -5.02 -0.72
C LYS A 381 21.35 -6.16 0.00
N ARG A 382 21.67 -5.96 1.29
CA ARG A 382 22.37 -6.97 2.10
C ARG A 382 21.55 -8.27 2.22
N ASP A 383 20.24 -8.19 2.42
CA ASP A 383 19.34 -9.34 2.48
C ASP A 383 19.36 -10.16 1.19
N ARG A 384 19.24 -9.49 0.03
CA ARG A 384 19.25 -10.13 -1.29
C ARG A 384 20.61 -10.72 -1.65
N ASP A 385 21.70 -10.00 -1.37
CA ASP A 385 23.07 -10.47 -1.64
C ASP A 385 23.42 -11.73 -0.83
N LEU A 386 22.93 -11.82 0.42
CA LEU A 386 23.23 -12.94 1.31
C LEU A 386 22.19 -14.08 1.24
N GLY A 387 21.00 -13.84 0.70
CA GLY A 387 19.89 -14.79 0.73
C GLY A 387 19.49 -15.20 2.17
N ALA A 388 19.65 -14.28 3.12
CA ALA A 388 19.49 -14.56 4.55
C ALA A 388 18.03 -14.84 4.94
N GLY A 389 17.83 -15.62 6.00
CA GLY A 389 16.49 -15.93 6.53
C GLY A 389 15.73 -17.01 5.77
N LYS A 390 16.28 -17.54 4.66
CA LYS A 390 15.69 -18.63 3.88
C LYS A 390 15.84 -19.97 4.60
N ILE A 391 15.04 -20.21 5.63
CA ILE A 391 15.13 -21.44 6.43
C ILE A 391 14.35 -22.61 5.83
N ASN A 392 13.32 -22.37 5.01
CA ASN A 392 12.54 -23.44 4.37
C ASN A 392 13.16 -23.81 3.01
N ASN A 393 13.87 -24.93 2.91
CA ASN A 393 14.49 -25.37 1.66
C ASN A 393 13.48 -26.00 0.68
N SER A 394 12.35 -26.49 1.18
CA SER A 394 11.27 -27.09 0.38
C SER A 394 10.31 -26.05 -0.21
N GLY A 395 10.40 -24.80 0.24
CA GLY A 395 9.52 -23.72 -0.18
C GLY A 395 9.86 -23.10 -1.54
N LYS A 396 8.88 -22.38 -2.09
CA LYS A 396 9.00 -21.56 -3.30
C LYS A 396 10.02 -20.44 -3.07
N ASP A 397 10.88 -20.23 -4.06
CA ASP A 397 11.94 -19.23 -4.02
C ASP A 397 11.65 -18.11 -5.01
N ILE A 398 11.39 -16.91 -4.51
CA ILE A 398 11.20 -15.72 -5.35
C ILE A 398 12.57 -15.17 -5.73
N SER A 399 12.72 -14.77 -7.00
CA SER A 399 14.01 -14.39 -7.61
C SER A 399 14.21 -12.87 -7.70
N TYR A 400 13.51 -12.07 -6.88
CA TYR A 400 13.70 -10.62 -6.88
C TYR A 400 15.11 -10.24 -6.39
N SER A 401 15.83 -9.52 -7.25
CA SER A 401 17.16 -8.97 -6.98
C SER A 401 17.04 -7.59 -6.30
N TYR A 402 18.18 -7.04 -5.87
CA TYR A 402 18.21 -5.64 -5.42
C TYR A 402 17.78 -4.66 -6.54
N GLN A 403 18.11 -4.93 -7.80
CA GLN A 403 17.65 -4.10 -8.91
C GLN A 403 16.13 -4.18 -9.08
N HIS A 404 15.54 -5.37 -8.93
CA HIS A 404 14.09 -5.53 -8.95
C HIS A 404 13.39 -4.74 -7.83
N PHE A 405 14.02 -4.62 -6.66
CA PHE A 405 13.54 -3.74 -5.59
C PHE A 405 13.52 -2.27 -6.01
N ILE A 406 14.61 -1.76 -6.61
CA ILE A 406 14.68 -0.38 -7.11
C ILE A 406 13.65 -0.15 -8.21
N ASP A 407 13.62 -1.05 -9.19
CA ASP A 407 12.74 -0.97 -10.35
C ASP A 407 11.26 -1.00 -9.96
N ASN A 408 10.87 -1.88 -9.02
CA ASN A 408 9.48 -2.01 -8.56
C ASN A 408 9.08 -0.93 -7.56
N SER A 409 10.02 -0.35 -6.82
CA SER A 409 9.73 0.86 -6.02
C SER A 409 9.35 2.05 -6.89
N GLU A 410 9.81 2.06 -8.14
CA GLU A 410 9.58 3.08 -9.14
C GLU A 410 8.41 2.67 -10.06
N TYR A 411 8.70 2.49 -11.36
CA TYR A 411 7.68 2.39 -12.40
C TYR A 411 7.56 1.01 -13.03
N LYS A 412 8.45 0.06 -12.72
CA LYS A 412 8.48 -1.22 -13.42
C LYS A 412 7.49 -2.21 -12.82
N TYR A 413 6.58 -2.68 -13.66
CA TYR A 413 5.72 -3.82 -13.38
C TYR A 413 6.55 -5.09 -13.56
N LEU A 414 6.72 -5.88 -12.51
CA LEU A 414 7.51 -7.11 -12.53
C LEU A 414 6.64 -8.36 -12.39
N PHE A 415 7.06 -9.45 -13.02
CA PHE A 415 6.51 -10.79 -12.86
C PHE A 415 7.60 -11.83 -12.63
N ASP A 416 7.54 -12.54 -11.51
CA ASP A 416 8.41 -13.67 -11.19
C ASP A 416 7.68 -15.00 -11.47
N TYR A 417 8.27 -15.81 -12.34
CA TYR A 417 7.69 -17.09 -12.78
C TYR A 417 7.79 -18.20 -11.72
N LYS A 418 8.75 -18.14 -10.79
CA LYS A 418 8.94 -19.19 -9.78
C LYS A 418 7.93 -19.06 -8.65
N GLY A 419 7.66 -17.83 -8.25
CA GLY A 419 6.64 -17.47 -7.29
C GLY A 419 5.24 -17.39 -7.87
N SER A 420 5.14 -17.27 -9.20
CA SER A 420 3.90 -16.89 -9.89
C SER A 420 3.33 -15.60 -9.31
N THR A 421 4.20 -14.62 -9.08
CA THR A 421 3.83 -13.37 -8.41
C THR A 421 4.17 -12.16 -9.28
N ARG A 422 3.26 -11.20 -9.33
CA ARG A 422 3.39 -9.97 -10.12
C ARG A 422 3.03 -8.76 -9.30
N GLY A 423 3.65 -7.62 -9.59
CA GLY A 423 3.30 -6.37 -8.92
C GLY A 423 3.66 -5.17 -9.79
N TYR A 424 2.71 -4.24 -9.94
CA TYR A 424 2.97 -2.95 -10.59
C TYR A 424 4.14 -2.23 -9.90
N GLY A 425 4.82 -1.34 -10.62
CA GLY A 425 5.71 -0.39 -9.98
C GLY A 425 4.92 0.46 -8.97
N LEU A 426 5.42 0.66 -7.76
CA LEU A 426 4.66 1.29 -6.68
C LEU A 426 4.27 2.73 -7.03
N LYS A 427 5.22 3.51 -7.58
CA LYS A 427 4.95 4.87 -8.06
C LYS A 427 4.07 4.89 -9.31
N ASP A 428 4.28 3.96 -10.25
CA ASP A 428 3.42 3.82 -11.43
C ASP A 428 1.95 3.55 -11.02
N TRP A 429 1.73 2.58 -10.12
CA TRP A 429 0.41 2.26 -9.58
C TRP A 429 -0.28 3.49 -8.98
N ILE A 430 0.41 4.19 -8.08
CA ILE A 430 -0.15 5.35 -7.38
C ILE A 430 -0.55 6.44 -8.38
N ARG A 431 0.32 6.74 -9.34
CA ARG A 431 0.03 7.79 -10.33
C ARG A 431 -1.11 7.42 -11.25
N ARG A 432 -1.15 6.20 -11.78
CA ARG A 432 -2.24 5.73 -12.65
C ARG A 432 -3.56 5.75 -11.89
N ARG A 433 -3.55 5.18 -10.69
CA ARG A 433 -4.74 5.06 -9.85
C ARG A 433 -5.25 6.43 -9.41
N TYR A 434 -4.36 7.34 -9.00
CA TYR A 434 -4.70 8.73 -8.72
C TYR A 434 -5.32 9.42 -9.94
N SER A 435 -4.72 9.29 -11.12
CA SER A 435 -5.22 9.94 -12.35
C SER A 435 -6.64 9.47 -12.69
N TYR A 436 -6.88 8.16 -12.62
CA TYR A 436 -8.22 7.60 -12.79
C TYR A 436 -9.21 8.16 -11.76
N LEU A 437 -8.85 8.12 -10.47
CA LEU A 437 -9.74 8.58 -9.39
C LEU A 437 -10.02 10.07 -9.50
N ALA A 438 -9.05 10.88 -9.94
CA ALA A 438 -9.21 12.31 -10.10
C ALA A 438 -10.22 12.65 -11.19
N VAL A 439 -10.16 11.96 -12.33
CA VAL A 439 -11.11 12.13 -13.44
C VAL A 439 -12.48 11.52 -13.12
N HIS A 440 -12.53 10.37 -12.44
CA HIS A 440 -13.78 9.69 -12.13
C HIS A 440 -14.58 10.37 -11.00
N TYR A 441 -13.90 10.85 -9.95
CA TYR A 441 -14.55 11.47 -8.79
C TYR A 441 -14.46 13.01 -8.76
N GLY A 442 -13.77 13.62 -9.72
CA GLY A 442 -13.64 15.07 -9.84
C GLY A 442 -12.75 15.65 -8.75
N ILE A 443 -11.43 15.44 -8.88
CA ILE A 443 -10.40 15.95 -7.96
C ILE A 443 -9.53 16.93 -8.72
N ASP A 444 -9.33 18.12 -8.15
CA ASP A 444 -8.57 19.22 -8.72
C ASP A 444 -7.04 19.01 -8.56
N ARG A 445 -6.24 19.95 -9.08
CA ARG A 445 -4.77 19.84 -9.01
C ARG A 445 -4.20 19.98 -7.60
N ASN A 446 -4.95 20.59 -6.70
CA ASN A 446 -4.59 20.74 -5.29
C ASN A 446 -5.09 19.52 -4.48
N HIS A 447 -5.43 18.43 -5.18
CA HIS A 447 -5.92 17.17 -4.61
C HIS A 447 -7.24 17.33 -3.83
N LYS A 448 -8.07 18.33 -4.15
CA LYS A 448 -9.37 18.59 -3.50
C LYS A 448 -10.54 18.23 -4.40
N LEU A 449 -11.67 17.86 -3.79
CA LEU A 449 -12.90 17.60 -4.55
C LEU A 449 -13.41 18.87 -5.24
N ILE A 450 -13.71 18.74 -6.53
CA ILE A 450 -14.38 19.76 -7.31
C ILE A 450 -15.86 19.80 -6.91
N MET A 451 -16.38 21.01 -6.68
CA MET A 451 -17.78 21.24 -6.33
C MET A 451 -18.40 22.31 -7.25
N PRO A 452 -19.60 22.09 -7.81
CA PRO A 452 -20.41 20.87 -7.72
C PRO A 452 -19.75 19.65 -8.38
N ARG A 453 -20.24 18.43 -8.10
CA ARG A 453 -19.70 17.17 -8.65
C ARG A 453 -19.72 17.24 -10.19
N PRO A 454 -18.58 17.02 -10.88
CA PRO A 454 -18.55 16.95 -12.34
C PRO A 454 -19.22 15.66 -12.84
N VAL A 455 -19.51 15.59 -14.14
CA VAL A 455 -20.04 14.37 -14.75
C VAL A 455 -18.98 13.27 -14.63
N THR A 456 -19.40 12.08 -14.21
CA THR A 456 -18.50 10.93 -14.06
C THR A 456 -17.93 10.52 -15.41
N VAL A 457 -16.60 10.41 -15.49
CA VAL A 457 -15.90 9.92 -16.67
C VAL A 457 -15.39 8.50 -16.42
N ASN A 458 -15.67 7.62 -17.38
CA ASN A 458 -15.23 6.22 -17.34
C ASN A 458 -14.06 6.04 -18.31
N ILE A 459 -12.89 5.76 -17.74
CA ILE A 459 -11.70 5.42 -18.50
C ILE A 459 -11.70 3.90 -18.73
N SER A 460 -11.36 3.47 -19.94
CA SER A 460 -11.25 2.06 -20.28
C SER A 460 -10.14 1.38 -19.48
N TYR A 461 -10.45 0.23 -18.88
CA TYR A 461 -9.45 -0.70 -18.32
C TYR A 461 -8.87 -1.65 -19.38
N ILE A 462 -9.29 -1.57 -20.64
CA ILE A 462 -8.71 -2.37 -21.73
C ILE A 462 -7.42 -1.68 -22.19
N PHE A 463 -6.31 -2.41 -22.20
CA PHE A 463 -5.04 -1.91 -22.73
C PHE A 463 -5.15 -1.54 -24.22
N SER A 464 -4.50 -0.45 -24.61
CA SER A 464 -4.42 0.01 -26.01
C SER A 464 -3.71 -1.01 -26.93
N SER A 465 -2.83 -1.83 -26.37
CA SER A 465 -2.21 -2.98 -27.03
C SER A 465 -1.99 -4.13 -26.04
N ALA A 466 -1.66 -5.33 -26.53
CA ALA A 466 -1.33 -6.45 -25.64
C ALA A 466 -0.10 -6.13 -24.77
N LEU A 467 -0.11 -6.58 -23.52
CA LEU A 467 1.07 -6.56 -22.66
C LEU A 467 2.20 -7.36 -23.30
N SER A 468 3.42 -6.81 -23.27
CA SER A 468 4.62 -7.52 -23.69
C SER A 468 5.51 -7.80 -22.47
N TYR A 469 6.17 -8.95 -22.49
CA TYR A 469 7.07 -9.39 -21.42
C TYR A 469 8.50 -9.18 -21.90
N ILE A 470 9.22 -8.28 -21.24
CA ILE A 470 10.59 -7.90 -21.57
C ILE A 470 11.49 -8.49 -20.48
N GLY A 471 12.33 -9.45 -20.88
CA GLY A 471 13.19 -10.16 -19.95
C GLY A 471 14.51 -9.43 -19.71
N TYR A 472 14.87 -9.24 -18.44
CA TYR A 472 16.23 -8.86 -18.00
C TYR A 472 16.91 -10.00 -17.22
N ASP A 473 16.12 -10.88 -16.60
CA ASP A 473 16.53 -12.07 -15.85
C ASP A 473 15.75 -13.29 -16.39
N LYS A 474 16.35 -14.48 -16.37
CA LYS A 474 15.70 -15.73 -16.76
C LYS A 474 14.45 -16.08 -15.94
N ASN A 475 14.27 -15.52 -14.73
CA ASN A 475 13.15 -15.85 -13.84
C ASN A 475 12.17 -14.69 -13.59
N VAL A 476 12.54 -13.46 -13.96
CA VAL A 476 11.74 -12.26 -13.70
C VAL A 476 11.68 -11.43 -14.97
N ASN A 477 10.46 -11.14 -15.42
CA ASN A 477 10.21 -10.28 -16.57
C ASN A 477 9.63 -8.93 -16.11
N GLU A 478 9.99 -7.88 -16.83
CA GLU A 478 9.22 -6.63 -16.84
C GLU A 478 7.98 -6.83 -17.72
N ILE A 479 6.83 -6.40 -17.22
CA ILE A 479 5.58 -6.31 -17.98
C ILE A 479 5.49 -4.88 -18.50
N TYR A 480 5.58 -4.71 -19.81
CA TYR A 480 5.41 -3.41 -20.44
C TYR A 480 3.93 -3.03 -20.46
N ASN A 481 3.57 -1.94 -19.77
CA ASN A 481 2.26 -1.32 -19.89
C ASN A 481 2.29 -0.32 -21.06
N PRO A 482 1.47 -0.52 -22.12
CA PRO A 482 1.48 0.36 -23.29
C PRO A 482 0.92 1.76 -23.04
N ASN A 483 0.13 1.94 -21.98
CA ASN A 483 -0.43 3.23 -21.61
C ASN A 483 0.60 4.01 -20.77
N GLN A 484 1.70 4.47 -21.37
CA GLN A 484 2.74 5.18 -20.59
C GLN A 484 2.19 6.48 -20.01
N LEU A 485 2.47 6.71 -18.72
CA LEU A 485 2.19 8.00 -18.10
C LEU A 485 3.27 9.00 -18.51
N PRO A 486 2.93 10.29 -18.73
CA PRO A 486 3.96 11.31 -18.91
C PRO A 486 4.82 11.45 -17.63
N PRO A 487 5.95 12.15 -17.69
CA PRO A 487 6.73 12.46 -16.49
C PRO A 487 5.89 13.24 -15.45
N TYR A 488 6.21 13.09 -14.17
CA TYR A 488 5.59 13.84 -13.08
C TYR A 488 6.64 14.21 -12.05
N THR A 489 6.60 15.44 -11.58
CA THR A 489 7.45 15.93 -10.50
C THR A 489 6.56 16.32 -9.33
N PRO A 490 6.68 15.64 -8.17
CA PRO A 490 5.96 16.01 -6.96
C PRO A 490 6.18 17.48 -6.59
N ASP A 491 5.11 18.15 -6.16
CA ASP A 491 5.22 19.43 -5.45
C ASP A 491 5.64 19.17 -3.98
N PRO A 492 6.90 19.46 -3.59
CA PRO A 492 7.37 19.21 -2.23
C PRO A 492 6.72 20.12 -1.19
N ASP A 493 6.06 21.22 -1.61
CA ASP A 493 5.41 22.17 -0.72
C ASP A 493 3.93 21.80 -0.45
N TYR A 494 3.36 20.85 -1.20
CA TYR A 494 2.01 20.37 -0.94
C TYR A 494 1.94 19.68 0.42
N SER A 495 0.97 20.09 1.24
CA SER A 495 0.61 19.39 2.47
C SER A 495 -0.87 19.55 2.79
N ASP A 496 -1.46 18.46 3.28
CA ASP A 496 -2.75 18.46 3.96
C ASP A 496 -2.59 17.75 5.30
N ASP A 497 -2.23 18.53 6.30
CA ASP A 497 -2.09 18.06 7.69
C ASP A 497 -3.39 18.24 8.49
N THR A 498 -4.51 18.51 7.82
CA THR A 498 -5.78 18.70 8.53
C THR A 498 -6.13 17.43 9.30
N ILE A 499 -6.65 17.59 10.51
CA ILE A 499 -7.09 16.45 11.33
C ILE A 499 -8.15 15.70 10.51
N PRO A 500 -7.99 14.37 10.32
CA PRO A 500 -9.01 13.56 9.65
C PRO A 500 -10.38 13.81 10.26
N THR A 501 -11.33 14.18 9.40
CA THR A 501 -12.70 14.53 9.82
C THR A 501 -13.56 13.29 10.04
N ILE A 502 -13.10 12.13 9.55
CA ILE A 502 -13.77 10.83 9.59
C ILE A 502 -12.72 9.77 9.94
N GLY A 503 -13.04 8.84 10.84
CA GLY A 503 -12.12 7.79 11.27
C GLY A 503 -12.35 7.35 12.72
N VAL A 504 -11.93 6.12 13.04
CA VAL A 504 -12.08 5.54 14.39
C VAL A 504 -11.07 6.14 15.39
N ASN A 505 -9.97 6.72 14.89
CA ASN A 505 -8.95 7.39 15.71
C ASN A 505 -9.30 8.86 16.07
N VAL A 506 -10.42 9.42 15.58
CA VAL A 506 -10.71 10.89 15.54
C VAL A 506 -11.17 11.46 16.89
N ASN A 507 -10.73 10.87 17.98
CA ASN A 507 -11.14 11.24 19.32
C ASN A 507 -10.27 12.39 19.90
N ALA A 508 -9.77 13.25 19.00
CA ALA A 508 -9.15 14.55 19.24
C ALA A 508 -10.09 15.62 18.65
N ASN A 509 -10.63 16.47 19.52
CA ASN A 509 -11.59 17.56 19.27
C ASN A 509 -11.65 18.12 17.83
N VAL A 510 -12.75 17.88 17.12
CA VAL A 510 -13.08 18.56 15.86
C VAL A 510 -14.24 19.53 16.10
N VAL A 511 -13.93 20.83 16.00
CA VAL A 511 -14.93 21.90 15.81
C VAL A 511 -15.29 21.91 14.32
N LYS A 512 -16.56 21.69 13.99
CA LYS A 512 -17.08 21.85 12.62
C LYS A 512 -17.14 23.34 12.27
N ASN A 513 -16.58 23.73 11.14
CA ASN A 513 -17.04 24.89 10.37
C ASN A 513 -16.95 24.59 8.88
N SER A 514 -18.07 24.81 8.18
CA SER A 514 -18.22 24.68 6.74
C SER A 514 -18.37 26.07 6.11
N SER A 515 -17.78 26.27 4.93
CA SER A 515 -18.32 27.16 3.90
C SER A 515 -17.61 26.92 2.56
N LEU A 516 -18.41 26.71 1.51
CA LEU A 516 -18.01 26.65 0.10
C LEU A 516 -18.33 28.00 -0.55
N SER A 517 -17.52 28.44 -1.50
CA SER A 517 -17.83 29.58 -2.37
C SER A 517 -17.53 29.25 -3.84
N ASN A 518 -18.54 29.45 -4.69
CA ASN A 518 -18.51 29.32 -6.15
C ASN A 518 -17.83 30.52 -6.83
N SER A 519 -17.27 30.29 -8.03
CA SER A 519 -17.19 31.33 -9.07
C SER A 519 -17.23 30.73 -10.48
N ASN A 520 -17.76 31.54 -11.40
CA ASN A 520 -18.32 31.19 -12.72
C ASN A 520 -17.32 31.07 -13.88
N VAL A 521 -17.83 30.34 -14.89
CA VAL A 521 -17.33 29.97 -16.22
C VAL A 521 -17.18 31.14 -17.22
N SER A 522 -16.29 30.99 -18.20
CA SER A 522 -16.41 31.61 -19.53
C SER A 522 -16.02 30.64 -20.66
N THR A 523 -16.77 30.66 -21.75
CA THR A 523 -16.82 29.68 -22.86
C THR A 523 -15.91 29.97 -24.06
N SER A 524 -15.46 28.88 -24.71
CA SER A 524 -15.58 28.53 -26.15
C SER A 524 -14.27 28.19 -26.87
N THR A 525 -14.02 26.89 -27.07
CA THR A 525 -13.89 26.26 -28.40
C THR A 525 -14.12 24.76 -28.22
N SER A 526 -15.06 24.18 -28.98
CA SER A 526 -15.44 22.76 -28.97
C SER A 526 -14.23 21.83 -28.71
N CYS A 527 -14.05 21.41 -27.46
CA CYS A 527 -13.22 20.27 -27.13
C CYS A 527 -14.06 19.20 -26.44
N TRP A 528 -13.62 17.96 -26.64
CA TRP A 528 -14.34 16.75 -26.25
C TRP A 528 -14.59 16.63 -24.73
N ALA A 529 -13.85 17.36 -23.90
CA ALA A 529 -14.00 17.35 -22.45
C ALA A 529 -15.17 18.20 -21.93
N GLU A 530 -15.64 19.21 -22.68
CA GLU A 530 -16.82 20.03 -22.32
C GLU A 530 -18.09 19.18 -22.24
N GLU A 531 -18.23 18.19 -23.13
CA GLU A 531 -19.34 17.22 -23.12
C GLU A 531 -19.35 16.36 -21.85
N GLN A 532 -18.21 16.28 -21.15
CA GLN A 532 -18.00 15.48 -19.94
C GLN A 532 -17.96 16.36 -18.67
N GLY A 533 -18.36 17.63 -18.76
CA GLY A 533 -18.39 18.56 -17.62
C GLY A 533 -17.02 19.06 -17.15
N TYR A 534 -15.96 18.83 -17.93
CA TYR A 534 -14.62 19.38 -17.73
C TYR A 534 -14.40 20.56 -18.68
N GLN A 535 -13.56 21.51 -18.29
CA GLN A 535 -13.22 22.63 -19.19
C GLN A 535 -12.25 22.16 -20.30
N CYS A 536 -12.06 22.97 -21.34
CA CYS A 536 -11.00 22.75 -22.31
C CYS A 536 -9.69 23.37 -21.83
N CYS A 537 -8.58 22.69 -22.08
CA CYS A 537 -7.26 23.28 -21.89
C CYS A 537 -7.02 24.31 -23.00
N SER A 538 -6.55 25.49 -22.58
CA SER A 538 -6.01 26.57 -23.40
C SER A 538 -4.60 26.26 -23.89
N ASP A 539 -3.84 25.49 -23.11
CA ASP A 539 -2.47 25.02 -23.32
C ASP A 539 -2.43 23.51 -23.64
N CYS A 540 -1.27 23.03 -24.08
CA CYS A 540 -1.07 21.65 -24.55
C CYS A 540 -0.22 20.79 -23.59
N ASP A 541 -0.17 21.15 -22.29
CA ASP A 541 0.64 20.45 -21.29
C ASP A 541 -0.04 19.15 -20.84
N VAL A 542 0.37 18.05 -21.45
CA VAL A 542 -0.19 16.71 -21.20
C VAL A 542 0.32 16.15 -19.88
N ILE A 543 -0.61 15.84 -18.97
CA ILE A 543 -0.33 15.18 -17.69
C ILE A 543 -0.88 13.76 -17.62
N TYR A 544 -1.79 13.41 -18.55
CA TYR A 544 -2.36 12.07 -18.68
C TYR A 544 -2.92 11.88 -20.10
N GLU A 545 -2.95 10.65 -20.59
CA GLU A 545 -3.51 10.27 -21.90
C GLU A 545 -4.39 9.03 -21.75
N ASP A 546 -5.57 9.04 -22.38
CA ASP A 546 -6.47 7.90 -22.47
C ASP A 546 -7.12 7.75 -23.85
N ASN A 547 -8.11 6.87 -23.97
CA ASN A 547 -8.83 6.62 -25.22
C ASN A 547 -9.77 7.77 -25.66
N ASN A 548 -10.10 8.70 -24.76
CA ASN A 548 -10.94 9.86 -25.05
C ASN A 548 -10.08 11.04 -25.55
N GLY A 549 -8.86 11.17 -25.03
CA GLY A 549 -7.89 12.15 -25.49
C GLY A 549 -6.78 12.46 -24.48
N LEU A 550 -6.12 13.59 -24.71
CA LEU A 550 -5.04 14.10 -23.87
C LEU A 550 -5.64 14.98 -22.76
N TRP A 551 -5.24 14.76 -21.51
CA TRP A 551 -5.73 15.54 -20.37
C TRP A 551 -4.62 16.45 -19.82
N GLY A 552 -5.03 17.65 -19.39
CA GLY A 552 -4.20 18.69 -18.78
C GLY A 552 -4.83 19.24 -17.51
N ILE A 553 -4.15 20.19 -16.86
CA ILE A 553 -4.67 20.94 -15.71
C ILE A 553 -4.48 22.43 -15.97
N GLU A 554 -5.57 23.21 -15.86
CA GLU A 554 -5.54 24.66 -16.00
C GLU A 554 -6.41 25.34 -14.94
N ASN A 555 -5.96 26.49 -14.45
CA ASN A 555 -6.69 27.28 -13.45
C ASN A 555 -7.13 26.47 -12.21
N GLY A 556 -6.41 25.38 -11.88
CA GLY A 556 -6.76 24.51 -10.76
C GLY A 556 -7.54 23.26 -11.13
N THR A 557 -8.15 23.19 -12.31
CA THR A 557 -9.11 22.12 -12.68
C THR A 557 -8.64 21.31 -13.87
N TRP A 558 -8.95 20.00 -13.86
CA TRP A 558 -8.71 19.13 -15.01
C TRP A 558 -9.42 19.65 -16.25
N CYS A 559 -8.75 19.51 -17.38
CA CYS A 559 -9.25 19.94 -18.66
C CYS A 559 -8.86 18.95 -19.77
N GLY A 560 -9.66 18.91 -20.84
CA GLY A 560 -9.31 18.15 -22.04
C GLY A 560 -8.47 18.99 -22.99
N ILE A 561 -7.33 18.47 -23.40
CA ILE A 561 -6.44 19.08 -24.39
C ILE A 561 -7.02 18.81 -25.78
N ASN A 562 -7.07 19.86 -26.59
CA ASN A 562 -7.65 19.79 -27.93
C ASN A 562 -6.77 18.93 -28.85
N SER A 563 -7.38 18.12 -29.73
CA SER A 563 -6.68 17.30 -30.72
C SER A 563 -5.89 18.11 -31.76
N THR A 564 -6.12 19.44 -31.83
CA THR A 564 -5.32 20.38 -32.63
C THR A 564 -4.00 20.79 -31.97
N CYS A 565 -3.78 20.44 -30.70
CA CYS A 565 -2.46 20.47 -30.08
C CYS A 565 -1.57 19.45 -30.80
N LYS A 566 -0.94 19.89 -31.88
CA LYS A 566 0.19 19.17 -32.46
C LYS A 566 1.27 19.17 -31.39
N LEU A 567 1.54 18.00 -30.80
CA LEU A 567 2.79 17.75 -30.10
C LEU A 567 3.89 18.30 -31.01
N ASN A 568 4.60 19.33 -30.56
CA ASN A 568 5.75 19.88 -31.26
C ASN A 568 6.83 18.79 -31.29
N THR A 569 6.71 17.93 -32.29
CA THR A 569 7.68 16.91 -32.70
C THR A 569 8.81 17.61 -33.44
N THR A 570 9.50 18.51 -32.77
CA THR A 570 10.76 19.07 -33.23
C THR A 570 11.64 19.40 -32.04
N ASP A 571 12.19 18.36 -31.41
CA ASP A 571 13.59 18.42 -31.00
C ASP A 571 14.24 17.06 -31.29
N THR A 572 14.62 16.87 -32.55
CA THR A 572 15.19 15.63 -33.10
C THR A 572 16.67 15.44 -32.77
N GLU A 573 17.24 16.27 -31.88
CA GLU A 573 18.63 16.10 -31.47
C GLU A 573 18.82 15.01 -30.41
N CYS A 574 17.80 14.66 -29.62
CA CYS A 574 17.99 13.75 -28.49
C CYS A 574 16.83 12.79 -28.22
N PHE A 575 17.04 11.52 -28.56
CA PHE A 575 16.04 10.46 -28.43
C PHE A 575 15.69 10.13 -26.96
N SER A 576 16.60 10.38 -26.01
CA SER A 576 16.45 9.96 -24.61
C SER A 576 15.48 10.81 -23.80
N ILE A 577 15.20 12.05 -24.26
CA ILE A 577 14.27 12.97 -23.58
C ILE A 577 12.87 12.36 -23.54
N ASN A 578 12.44 11.73 -24.64
CA ASN A 578 11.17 11.03 -24.73
C ASN A 578 11.10 9.75 -23.87
N LEU A 579 12.24 9.32 -23.32
CA LEU A 579 12.36 8.18 -22.42
C LEU A 579 12.56 8.61 -20.96
N GLY A 580 12.49 9.91 -20.67
CA GLY A 580 12.65 10.47 -19.32
C GLY A 580 14.11 10.66 -18.87
N TYR A 581 15.09 10.57 -19.78
CA TYR A 581 16.50 10.79 -19.47
C TYR A 581 17.01 12.07 -20.12
N PRO A 582 17.82 12.89 -19.41
CA PRO A 582 18.37 14.11 -19.97
C PRO A 582 19.27 13.83 -21.17
N CYS A 583 19.56 14.87 -21.94
CA CYS A 583 20.48 14.78 -23.06
C CYS A 583 21.91 15.03 -22.58
N CYS A 584 22.89 14.25 -23.03
CA CYS A 584 24.28 14.45 -22.63
C CYS A 584 24.82 15.77 -23.21
N SER A 585 25.58 16.50 -22.39
CA SER A 585 26.27 17.72 -22.79
C SER A 585 27.63 17.44 -23.47
N THR A 586 28.18 16.23 -23.29
CA THR A 586 29.38 15.70 -23.95
C THR A 586 29.07 14.46 -24.79
N CYS A 587 29.92 14.15 -25.77
CA CYS A 587 29.74 13.00 -26.67
C CYS A 587 30.46 11.73 -26.17
N THR A 588 30.58 11.54 -24.85
CA THR A 588 31.30 10.40 -24.28
C THR A 588 30.41 9.17 -24.23
N LEU A 589 30.66 8.20 -25.11
CA LEU A 589 29.88 6.96 -25.19
C LEU A 589 30.22 6.00 -24.05
N TYR A 590 29.21 5.59 -23.29
CA TYR A 590 29.30 4.61 -22.21
C TYR A 590 28.60 3.30 -22.57
N PHE A 591 27.49 3.37 -23.30
CA PHE A 591 26.66 2.21 -23.64
C PHE A 591 25.84 2.45 -24.91
N GLU A 592 25.64 1.43 -25.75
CA GLU A 592 24.83 1.52 -26.97
C GLU A 592 23.93 0.28 -27.11
N ASN A 593 22.66 0.51 -27.48
CA ASN A 593 21.68 -0.54 -27.73
C ASN A 593 20.78 -0.18 -28.93
N SER A 594 19.75 -0.98 -29.18
CA SER A 594 18.82 -0.78 -30.30
C SER A 594 17.96 0.48 -30.21
N ILE A 595 17.98 1.18 -29.07
CA ILE A 595 17.20 2.40 -28.82
C ILE A 595 18.07 3.64 -29.01
N GLY A 596 19.37 3.54 -28.76
CA GLY A 596 20.33 4.59 -29.08
C GLY A 596 21.63 4.52 -28.27
N ARG A 597 22.42 5.59 -28.34
CA ARG A 597 23.73 5.74 -27.70
C ARG A 597 23.61 6.54 -26.39
N TRP A 598 24.30 6.10 -25.34
CA TRP A 598 24.15 6.60 -23.97
C TRP A 598 25.47 7.02 -23.35
N GLY A 599 25.43 8.07 -22.53
CA GLY A 599 26.52 8.57 -21.69
C GLY A 599 26.10 8.66 -20.22
N ILE A 600 27.04 9.05 -19.35
CA ILE A 600 26.81 9.30 -17.93
C ILE A 600 27.42 10.65 -17.55
N GLU A 601 26.61 11.57 -17.03
CA GLU A 601 27.02 12.89 -16.58
C GLU A 601 26.36 13.21 -15.23
N ASN A 602 27.09 13.86 -14.31
CA ASN A 602 26.59 14.17 -12.96
C ASN A 602 26.03 12.96 -12.19
N ASN A 603 26.58 11.76 -12.41
CA ASN A 603 26.10 10.47 -11.88
C ASN A 603 24.70 10.03 -12.38
N GLU A 604 24.20 10.61 -13.45
CA GLU A 604 22.91 10.24 -14.08
C GLU A 604 23.10 9.77 -15.53
N TRP A 605 22.20 8.90 -15.99
CA TRP A 605 22.20 8.42 -17.37
C TRP A 605 21.63 9.49 -18.31
N CYS A 606 22.29 9.70 -19.44
CA CYS A 606 21.85 10.62 -20.47
C CYS A 606 21.97 10.02 -21.86
N GLY A 607 21.13 10.46 -22.82
CA GLY A 607 21.24 10.05 -24.22
C GLY A 607 22.22 10.94 -24.98
N LEU A 608 23.07 10.33 -25.80
CA LEU A 608 23.93 11.08 -26.70
C LEU A 608 23.10 11.69 -27.84
N LYS A 609 23.42 12.93 -28.18
CA LYS A 609 22.81 13.63 -29.31
C LYS A 609 23.10 12.90 -30.62
N SER A 610 22.24 13.07 -31.60
CA SER A 610 22.50 12.60 -32.98
C SER A 610 23.68 13.31 -33.66
N SER A 611 24.09 14.47 -33.13
CA SER A 611 25.29 15.22 -33.55
C SER A 611 26.60 14.75 -32.89
N CYS A 612 26.49 13.90 -31.88
CA CYS A 612 27.56 12.99 -31.46
C CYS A 612 27.57 11.76 -32.40
#